data_AF-A0A292PNX9-F1
#
_entry.id   AF-A0A292PNX9-F1
#
_cell.length_a   1.000
_cell.length_b   1.000
_cell.length_c   1.000
_cell.angle_alpha   90.00
_cell.angle_beta   90.00
_cell.angle_gamma   90.00
#
_symmetry.space_group_name_H-M   'P 1'
#
loop_
_entity.id
_entity.type
_entity.pdbx_description
1 polymer ?
#
loop_
_entity_poly.entity_id
_entity_poly.type
_entity_poly.pdbx_seq_one_letter_code
_entity_poly.pdbx_strand_id
1 'polypeptide(L)'
;MPSASVLTPYLTRPNRTHTLTLLTSLLSSPSTWLTHSLLTRHIDDDPNAPILLLSLTHERAFHSDGLRKLGVPLQHLDRSGKYTFLGIADLPLMGGGAVSDVVLGAVESARAAGDGRGLLVVIESPDILLQTGGGSYSGVMDLVLRVLEVVMPRPASYYLLPHRLTYPTCRMSEHTIVSVNVDEALMRDEEHAAFVIGLGHVARRVFGLRGLETGVARDVSGVLRITTGGAEEGDVDGGKEVLYFVGDGGGVEVFERGEVRGR
;
A
#
# COMPACT_ATOMS: atom_id res chain seq x y z
N MET A 1 9.40 6.90 28.17
CA MET A 1 9.30 6.08 26.95
C MET A 1 8.51 6.88 25.94
N PRO A 2 8.94 7.04 24.67
CA PRO A 2 8.10 7.71 23.69
C PRO A 2 6.78 6.94 23.60
N SER A 3 5.66 7.64 23.71
CA SER A 3 4.33 7.05 23.55
C SER A 3 4.28 6.34 22.20
N ALA A 4 3.81 5.09 22.19
CA ALA A 4 3.54 4.40 20.93
C ALA A 4 2.61 5.26 20.10
N SER A 5 2.95 5.49 18.82
CA SER A 5 2.11 6.27 17.91
C SER A 5 0.69 5.69 17.89
N VAL A 6 -0.32 6.56 17.87
CA VAL A 6 -1.74 6.17 17.73
C VAL A 6 -1.95 5.25 16.51
N LEU A 7 -1.07 5.32 15.51
CA LEU A 7 -1.08 4.48 14.33
C LEU A 7 -0.52 3.08 14.53
N THR A 8 0.34 2.83 15.53
CA THR A 8 1.07 1.56 15.67
C THR A 8 0.17 0.31 15.59
N PRO A 9 -1.02 0.25 16.22
CA PRO A 9 -1.93 -0.91 16.11
C PRO A 9 -2.46 -1.15 14.69
N TYR A 10 -2.48 -0.11 13.85
CA TYR A 10 -2.98 -0.16 12.47
C TYR A 10 -1.86 -0.34 11.45
N LEU A 11 -0.60 -0.18 11.86
CA LEU A 11 0.56 -0.49 11.03
C LEU A 11 0.99 -1.97 11.16
N THR A 12 0.55 -2.66 12.21
CA THR A 12 0.86 -4.09 12.37
C THR A 12 0.20 -4.93 11.29
N ARG A 13 0.99 -5.84 10.72
CA ARG A 13 0.58 -6.80 9.69
C ARG A 13 -0.56 -7.69 10.19
N PRO A 14 -1.65 -7.89 9.44
CA PRO A 14 -2.72 -8.79 9.88
C PRO A 14 -2.26 -10.26 9.90
N ASN A 15 -2.80 -11.04 10.83
CA ASN A 15 -2.51 -12.47 10.91
C ASN A 15 -3.34 -13.24 9.86
N ARG A 16 -2.63 -13.81 8.87
CA ARG A 16 -3.05 -14.79 7.85
C ARG A 16 -3.81 -14.27 6.62
N THR A 17 -3.41 -14.85 5.48
CA THR A 17 -3.95 -14.81 4.11
C THR A 17 -4.09 -13.42 3.51
N HIS A 18 -3.44 -13.25 2.35
CA HIS A 18 -3.27 -12.03 1.55
C HIS A 18 -4.12 -10.82 1.95
N THR A 19 -3.42 -9.78 2.39
CA THR A 19 -4.04 -8.58 2.92
C THR A 19 -3.82 -7.45 1.92
N LEU A 20 -4.82 -7.11 1.12
CA LEU A 20 -4.80 -5.86 0.37
C LEU A 20 -5.03 -4.70 1.36
N THR A 21 -4.09 -3.77 1.43
CA THR A 21 -4.27 -2.46 2.09
C THR A 21 -4.50 -1.41 1.03
N LEU A 22 -5.67 -0.78 1.06
CA LEU A 22 -6.02 0.30 0.16
C LEU A 22 -5.73 1.64 0.84
N LEU A 23 -4.99 2.51 0.17
CA LEU A 23 -4.84 3.91 0.53
C LEU A 23 -5.65 4.74 -0.46
N THR A 24 -6.60 5.52 0.05
CA THR A 24 -7.32 6.52 -0.74
C THR A 24 -6.83 7.90 -0.32
N SER A 25 -6.51 8.75 -1.28
CA SER A 25 -6.02 10.10 -1.04
C SER A 25 -6.65 11.12 -1.98
N LEU A 26 -6.51 12.39 -1.64
CA LEU A 26 -6.76 13.50 -2.55
C LEU A 26 -5.42 14.04 -3.07
N LEU A 27 -5.41 14.72 -4.21
CA LEU A 27 -4.21 15.44 -4.66
C LEU A 27 -3.71 16.45 -3.61
N SER A 28 -4.63 17.05 -2.86
CA SER A 28 -4.33 17.99 -1.77
C SER A 28 -3.90 17.31 -0.45
N SER A 29 -3.99 15.98 -0.37
CA SER A 29 -3.68 15.18 0.83
C SER A 29 -3.05 13.85 0.42
N PRO A 30 -1.82 13.87 -0.12
CA PRO A 30 -1.19 12.69 -0.72
C PRO A 30 -0.86 11.60 0.31
N SER A 31 -1.03 10.35 -0.08
CA SER A 31 -0.78 9.15 0.74
C SER A 31 0.69 8.74 0.83
N THR A 32 1.59 9.36 0.06
CA THR A 32 2.99 8.90 -0.10
C THR A 32 3.72 8.75 1.25
N TRP A 33 3.53 9.69 2.19
CA TRP A 33 4.16 9.59 3.50
C TRP A 33 3.70 8.35 4.27
N LEU A 34 2.43 7.96 4.12
CA LEU A 34 1.86 6.77 4.73
C LEU A 34 2.38 5.51 4.04
N THR A 35 2.52 5.54 2.70
CA THR A 35 3.20 4.49 1.94
C THR A 35 4.63 4.28 2.45
N HIS A 36 5.42 5.35 2.60
CA HIS A 36 6.78 5.27 3.13
C HIS A 36 6.82 4.77 4.58
N SER A 37 5.85 5.16 5.40
CA SER A 37 5.73 4.68 6.79
C SER A 37 5.43 3.18 6.86
N LEU A 38 4.52 2.69 6.02
CA LEU A 38 4.18 1.26 5.90
C LEU A 38 5.37 0.44 5.36
N LEU A 39 6.07 0.97 4.35
CA LEU A 39 7.31 0.37 3.82
C LEU A 39 8.38 0.25 4.90
N THR A 40 8.64 1.34 5.63
CA THR A 40 9.63 1.36 6.73
C THR A 40 9.27 0.33 7.79
N ARG A 41 8.00 0.28 8.20
CA ARG A 41 7.54 -0.73 9.16
C ARG A 41 7.74 -2.16 8.66
N HIS A 42 7.46 -2.41 7.39
CA HIS A 42 7.69 -3.74 6.81
C HIS A 42 9.17 -4.13 6.83
N ILE A 43 10.06 -3.20 6.49
CA ILE A 43 11.51 -3.40 6.50
C ILE A 43 12.00 -3.66 7.93
N ASP A 44 11.49 -2.93 8.92
CA ASP A 44 11.84 -3.14 10.32
C ASP A 44 11.39 -4.53 10.80
N ASP A 45 10.20 -4.97 10.38
CA ASP A 45 9.65 -6.26 10.79
C ASP A 45 10.29 -7.46 10.03
N ASP A 46 10.68 -7.31 8.75
CA ASP A 46 11.48 -8.30 8.00
C ASP A 46 12.44 -7.61 7.00
N PRO A 47 13.70 -7.30 7.40
CA PRO A 47 14.64 -6.56 6.56
C PRO A 47 15.18 -7.37 5.37
N ASN A 48 14.88 -8.67 5.32
CA ASN A 48 15.32 -9.55 4.26
C ASN A 48 14.21 -9.89 3.26
N ALA A 49 12.98 -9.45 3.51
CA ALA A 49 11.87 -9.62 2.58
C ALA A 49 12.11 -8.81 1.30
N PRO A 50 11.85 -9.38 0.11
CA PRO A 50 11.87 -8.62 -1.13
C PRO A 50 10.71 -7.61 -1.14
N ILE A 51 10.93 -6.49 -1.81
CA ILE A 51 9.99 -5.38 -1.96
C ILE A 51 9.94 -5.00 -3.44
N LEU A 52 8.73 -4.98 -4.00
CA LEU A 52 8.45 -4.41 -5.31
C LEU A 52 7.63 -3.14 -5.13
N LEU A 53 8.14 -2.00 -5.60
CA LEU A 53 7.41 -0.74 -5.67
C LEU A 53 7.16 -0.38 -7.13
N LEU A 54 5.89 -0.45 -7.54
CA LEU A 54 5.39 0.11 -8.79
C LEU A 54 4.81 1.50 -8.51
N SER A 55 5.34 2.54 -9.16
CA SER A 55 4.86 3.92 -9.00
C SER A 55 4.62 4.58 -10.35
N LEU A 56 3.38 5.01 -10.60
CA LEU A 56 2.99 5.70 -11.84
C LEU A 56 3.00 7.23 -11.72
N THR A 57 3.20 7.74 -10.51
CA THR A 57 3.19 9.18 -10.16
C THR A 57 4.58 9.72 -9.92
N HIS A 58 5.44 8.97 -9.23
CA HIS A 58 6.72 9.46 -8.74
C HIS A 58 7.89 8.59 -9.19
N GLU A 59 9.03 9.23 -9.44
CA GLU A 59 10.26 8.53 -9.79
C GLU A 59 10.94 7.85 -8.59
N ARG A 60 11.82 6.89 -8.87
CA ARG A 60 12.62 6.17 -7.87
C ARG A 60 13.36 7.11 -6.91
N ALA A 61 13.89 8.23 -7.42
CA ALA A 61 14.65 9.19 -6.63
C ALA A 61 13.80 9.83 -5.52
N PHE A 62 12.52 10.09 -5.80
CA PHE A 62 11.58 10.65 -4.83
C PHE A 62 11.33 9.69 -3.66
N HIS A 63 11.02 8.43 -3.95
CA HIS A 63 10.84 7.42 -2.90
C HIS A 63 12.14 7.16 -2.13
N SER A 64 13.28 7.18 -2.83
CA SER A 64 14.59 7.00 -2.20
C SER A 64 14.91 8.10 -1.19
N ASP A 65 14.62 9.36 -1.52
CA ASP A 65 14.82 10.48 -0.60
C ASP A 65 13.87 10.40 0.61
N GLY A 66 12.60 10.09 0.38
CA GLY A 66 11.60 9.94 1.46
C GLY A 66 11.96 8.83 2.45
N LEU A 67 12.29 7.63 1.95
CA LEU A 67 12.69 6.50 2.79
C LEU A 67 14.03 6.76 3.51
N ARG A 68 14.97 7.47 2.87
CA ARG A 68 16.23 7.88 3.50
C ARG A 68 15.99 8.81 4.70
N LYS A 69 15.03 9.74 4.60
CA LYS A 69 14.64 10.62 5.73
C LYS A 69 14.05 9.84 6.91
N LEU A 70 13.44 8.69 6.65
CA LEU A 70 12.93 7.76 7.67
C LEU A 70 14.00 6.78 8.19
N GLY A 71 15.26 6.91 7.74
CA GLY A 71 16.36 6.08 8.21
C GLY A 71 16.48 4.71 7.52
N VAL A 72 15.75 4.48 6.43
CA VAL A 72 15.80 3.21 5.70
C VAL A 72 17.09 3.09 4.87
N PRO A 73 17.91 2.04 5.07
CA PRO A 73 19.18 1.86 4.36
C PRO A 73 18.96 1.25 2.96
N LEU A 74 18.29 1.97 2.06
CA LEU A 74 17.95 1.48 0.70
C LEU A 74 19.16 0.94 -0.09
N GLN A 75 20.34 1.54 0.05
CA GLN A 75 21.56 1.07 -0.61
C GLN A 75 21.94 -0.38 -0.24
N HIS A 76 21.53 -0.86 0.93
CA HIS A 76 21.74 -2.26 1.33
C HIS A 76 20.72 -3.18 0.63
N LEU A 77 19.46 -2.76 0.55
CA LEU A 77 18.41 -3.50 -0.14
C LEU A 77 18.67 -3.59 -1.65
N ASP A 78 19.18 -2.50 -2.24
CA ASP A 78 19.58 -2.47 -3.66
C ASP A 78 20.72 -3.45 -3.95
N ARG A 79 21.79 -3.41 -3.15
CA ARG A 79 22.95 -4.31 -3.32
C ARG A 79 22.60 -5.78 -3.10
N SER A 80 21.59 -6.04 -2.29
CA SER A 80 21.09 -7.40 -2.06
C SER A 80 20.05 -7.85 -3.08
N GLY A 81 19.66 -6.99 -4.04
CA GLY A 81 18.64 -7.30 -5.04
C GLY A 81 17.24 -7.47 -4.47
N LYS A 82 17.00 -6.97 -3.25
CA LYS A 82 15.72 -7.12 -2.53
C LYS A 82 14.76 -5.97 -2.75
N TYR A 83 15.21 -4.87 -3.34
CA TYR A 83 14.36 -3.73 -3.67
C TYR A 83 14.28 -3.57 -5.19
N THR A 84 13.09 -3.80 -5.73
CA THR A 84 12.78 -3.62 -7.15
C THR A 84 11.84 -2.43 -7.30
N PHE A 85 12.19 -1.52 -8.21
CA PHE A 85 11.36 -0.36 -8.55
C PHE A 85 10.92 -0.47 -10.00
N LEU A 86 9.64 -0.23 -10.27
CA LEU A 86 9.08 -0.01 -11.60
C LEU A 86 8.41 1.35 -11.64
N GLY A 87 8.85 2.19 -12.57
CA GLY A 87 8.23 3.48 -12.86
C GLY A 87 7.28 3.40 -14.06
N ILE A 88 6.56 4.49 -14.30
CA ILE A 88 5.72 4.64 -15.49
C ILE A 88 6.49 4.45 -16.81
N ALA A 89 7.77 4.83 -16.84
CA ALA A 89 8.64 4.71 -18.01
C ALA A 89 9.05 3.26 -18.33
N ASP A 90 8.95 2.35 -17.35
CA ASP A 90 9.27 0.93 -17.53
C ASP A 90 8.09 0.15 -18.14
N LEU A 91 6.92 0.78 -18.24
CA LEU A 91 5.70 0.15 -18.73
C LEU A 91 5.52 0.37 -20.24
N PRO A 92 5.02 -0.65 -20.97
CA PRO A 92 4.77 -0.56 -22.40
C PRO A 92 3.46 0.20 -22.70
N LEU A 93 3.34 1.46 -22.26
CA LEU A 93 2.12 2.25 -22.45
C LEU A 93 1.86 2.64 -23.91
N MET A 94 2.92 2.68 -24.73
CA MET A 94 2.87 3.11 -26.13
C MET A 94 3.27 2.01 -27.13
N GLY A 95 3.73 0.85 -26.63
CA GLY A 95 4.07 -0.32 -27.45
C GLY A 95 3.11 -1.44 -27.09
N GLY A 96 2.55 -2.16 -28.06
CA GLY A 96 1.46 -3.12 -27.84
C GLY A 96 1.75 -4.36 -26.97
N GLY A 97 2.74 -4.31 -26.08
CA GLY A 97 2.93 -5.28 -25.00
C GLY A 97 1.96 -5.03 -23.84
N ALA A 98 1.60 -6.09 -23.12
CA ALA A 98 0.68 -5.98 -21.99
C ALA A 98 1.43 -5.48 -20.74
N VAL A 99 0.93 -4.40 -20.13
CA VAL A 99 1.42 -3.87 -18.84
C VAL A 99 1.45 -4.97 -17.77
N SER A 100 0.46 -5.86 -17.78
CA SER A 100 0.35 -6.95 -16.83
C SER A 100 1.50 -7.94 -16.91
N ASP A 101 2.02 -8.25 -18.11
CA ASP A 101 3.13 -9.19 -18.26
C ASP A 101 4.42 -8.64 -17.64
N VAL A 102 4.69 -7.34 -17.83
CA VAL A 102 5.87 -6.68 -17.24
C VAL A 102 5.78 -6.65 -15.71
N VAL A 103 4.63 -6.25 -15.17
CA VAL A 103 4.44 -6.17 -13.72
C VAL A 103 4.50 -7.56 -13.09
N LEU A 104 3.84 -8.56 -13.66
CA LEU A 104 3.84 -9.92 -13.11
C LEU A 104 5.21 -10.58 -13.21
N GLY A 105 5.94 -10.39 -14.32
CA GLY A 105 7.33 -10.85 -14.43
C GLY A 105 8.24 -10.23 -13.37
N ALA A 106 8.05 -8.96 -13.02
CA ALA A 106 8.78 -8.31 -11.95
C ALA A 106 8.39 -8.84 -10.56
N VAL A 107 7.11 -9.12 -10.32
CA VAL A 107 6.63 -9.75 -9.08
C VAL A 107 7.26 -11.13 -8.92
N GLU A 108 7.26 -11.97 -9.96
CA GLU A 108 7.87 -13.30 -9.92
C GLU A 108 9.39 -13.24 -9.69
N SER A 109 10.07 -12.29 -10.33
CA SER A 109 11.51 -12.05 -10.13
C SER A 109 11.83 -11.62 -8.70
N ALA A 110 11.05 -10.68 -8.15
CA ALA A 110 11.19 -10.23 -6.77
C ALA A 110 10.90 -11.36 -5.77
N ARG A 111 9.88 -12.19 -6.04
CA ARG A 111 9.56 -13.38 -5.24
C ARG A 111 10.71 -14.38 -5.24
N ALA A 112 11.30 -14.66 -6.40
CA ALA A 112 12.43 -15.58 -6.52
C ALA A 112 13.67 -15.09 -5.75
N ALA A 113 13.90 -13.77 -5.70
CA ALA A 113 14.98 -13.17 -4.92
C ALA A 113 14.77 -13.27 -3.40
N GLY A 114 13.55 -13.55 -2.95
CA GLY A 114 13.19 -13.58 -1.53
C GLY A 114 13.67 -14.79 -0.74
N ASP A 115 14.28 -15.81 -1.36
CA ASP A 115 14.73 -17.04 -0.68
C ASP A 115 13.63 -17.66 0.21
N GLY A 116 12.41 -17.71 -0.33
CA GLY A 116 11.21 -18.18 0.38
C GLY A 116 10.58 -17.17 1.34
N ARG A 117 11.15 -15.97 1.54
CA ARG A 117 10.57 -14.89 2.35
C ARG A 117 9.27 -14.33 1.74
N GLY A 118 8.44 -13.70 2.57
CA GLY A 118 7.24 -13.02 2.11
C GLY A 118 7.59 -11.78 1.28
N LEU A 119 6.79 -11.48 0.25
CA LEU A 119 6.97 -10.36 -0.65
C LEU A 119 6.04 -9.21 -0.28
N LEU A 120 6.57 -7.98 -0.23
CA LEU A 120 5.77 -6.76 -0.21
C LEU A 120 5.65 -6.20 -1.62
N VAL A 121 4.41 -5.99 -2.08
CA VAL A 121 4.16 -5.26 -3.34
C VAL A 121 3.42 -3.97 -3.03
N VAL A 122 3.93 -2.86 -3.54
CA VAL A 122 3.27 -1.56 -3.48
C VAL A 122 2.95 -1.12 -4.89
N ILE A 123 1.69 -0.76 -5.14
CA ILE A 123 1.20 -0.24 -6.41
C ILE A 123 0.66 1.17 -6.15
N GLU A 124 1.42 2.19 -6.54
CA GLU A 124 1.04 3.59 -6.38
C GLU A 124 0.43 4.13 -7.68
N SER A 125 -0.80 4.60 -7.54
CA SER A 125 -1.61 5.24 -8.58
C SER A 125 -1.84 4.41 -9.86
N PRO A 126 -2.27 3.13 -9.75
CA PRO A 126 -2.61 2.32 -10.94
C PRO A 126 -3.80 2.90 -11.72
N ASP A 127 -4.62 3.76 -11.09
CA ASP A 127 -5.70 4.51 -11.71
C ASP A 127 -5.24 5.42 -12.87
N ILE A 128 -3.96 5.80 -12.91
CA ILE A 128 -3.39 6.52 -14.06
C ILE A 128 -3.57 5.72 -15.36
N LEU A 129 -3.51 4.39 -15.31
CA LEU A 129 -3.71 3.55 -16.50
C LEU A 129 -5.13 3.70 -17.09
N LEU A 130 -6.14 3.95 -16.24
CA LEU A 130 -7.50 4.23 -16.69
C LEU A 130 -7.54 5.59 -17.42
N GLN A 131 -6.90 6.59 -16.83
CA GLN A 131 -6.92 7.97 -17.33
C GLN A 131 -6.09 8.17 -18.60
N THR A 132 -5.02 7.40 -18.78
CA THR A 132 -4.14 7.51 -19.96
C THR A 132 -4.54 6.55 -21.09
N GLY A 133 -5.61 5.77 -20.93
CA GLY A 133 -5.98 4.71 -21.87
C GLY A 133 -4.99 3.54 -21.89
N GLY A 134 -4.17 3.40 -20.84
CA GLY A 134 -3.24 2.28 -20.63
C GLY A 134 -3.92 0.99 -20.22
N GLY A 135 -5.21 1.03 -19.86
CA GLY A 135 -6.07 -0.13 -19.61
C GLY A 135 -7.52 0.28 -19.34
N SER A 136 -8.45 -0.66 -19.50
CA SER A 136 -9.83 -0.52 -19.03
C SER A 136 -9.93 -0.86 -17.54
N TYR A 137 -11.05 -0.49 -16.89
CA TYR A 137 -11.39 -0.97 -15.53
C TYR A 137 -11.06 -2.46 -15.33
N SER A 138 -11.54 -3.31 -16.25
CA SER A 138 -11.33 -4.76 -16.16
C SER A 138 -9.86 -5.16 -16.24
N GLY A 139 -9.07 -4.52 -17.10
CA GLY A 139 -7.64 -4.82 -17.25
C GLY A 139 -6.81 -4.37 -16.04
N VAL A 140 -7.09 -3.19 -15.49
CA VAL A 140 -6.37 -2.69 -14.31
C VAL A 140 -6.78 -3.45 -13.05
N MET A 141 -8.07 -3.79 -12.90
CA MET A 141 -8.53 -4.63 -11.80
C MET A 141 -7.95 -6.05 -11.89
N ASP A 142 -7.96 -6.66 -13.08
CA ASP A 142 -7.35 -7.98 -13.32
C ASP A 142 -5.85 -7.97 -12.97
N LEU A 143 -5.12 -6.93 -13.36
CA LEU A 143 -3.72 -6.75 -12.97
C LEU A 143 -3.54 -6.80 -11.46
N VAL A 144 -4.30 -6.00 -10.70
CA VAL A 144 -4.21 -5.99 -9.23
C VAL A 144 -4.52 -7.37 -8.68
N LEU A 145 -5.63 -7.99 -9.10
CA LEU A 145 -6.04 -9.31 -8.62
C LEU A 145 -5.02 -10.42 -8.93
N ARG A 146 -4.40 -10.40 -10.12
CA ARG A 146 -3.33 -11.34 -10.49
C ARG A 146 -2.06 -11.10 -9.67
N VAL A 147 -1.71 -9.85 -9.38
CA VAL A 147 -0.63 -9.56 -8.42
C VAL A 147 -0.99 -10.14 -7.06
N LEU A 148 -2.23 -9.98 -6.59
CA LEU A 148 -2.65 -10.59 -5.32
C LEU A 148 -2.47 -12.11 -5.37
N GLU A 149 -2.90 -12.77 -6.44
CA GLU A 149 -2.79 -14.23 -6.63
C GLU A 149 -1.33 -14.72 -6.59
N VAL A 150 -0.42 -14.05 -7.31
CA VAL A 150 1.01 -14.43 -7.36
C VAL A 150 1.71 -14.13 -6.03
N VAL A 151 1.30 -13.06 -5.36
CA VAL A 151 1.82 -12.68 -4.06
C VAL A 151 1.34 -13.67 -3.00
N MET A 152 0.15 -14.27 -3.10
CA MET A 152 -0.30 -15.31 -2.16
C MET A 152 0.55 -16.59 -2.24
N PRO A 153 0.70 -17.35 -1.14
CA PRO A 153 1.33 -18.65 -1.20
C PRO A 153 0.28 -19.62 -1.74
N ARG A 154 0.54 -20.24 -2.90
CA ARG A 154 -0.25 -21.41 -3.33
C ARG A 154 -0.09 -22.48 -2.25
N PRO A 155 -1.16 -22.92 -1.56
CA PRO A 155 -1.03 -24.04 -0.67
C PRO A 155 -0.65 -25.27 -1.49
N ALA A 156 0.59 -25.73 -1.36
CA ALA A 156 1.07 -26.94 -2.03
C ALA A 156 0.35 -28.22 -1.57
N SER A 157 -0.59 -28.16 -0.63
CA SER A 157 -1.46 -29.27 -0.21
C SER A 157 -2.61 -28.73 0.63
N TYR A 158 -3.81 -28.59 0.05
CA TYR A 158 -5.03 -28.25 0.81
C TYR A 158 -6.15 -29.28 0.64
N TYR A 159 -5.92 -30.41 -0.02
CA TYR A 159 -6.99 -31.38 -0.29
C TYR A 159 -7.22 -32.44 0.79
N LEU A 160 -6.37 -32.59 1.80
CA LEU A 160 -6.56 -33.62 2.82
C LEU A 160 -5.97 -33.15 4.14
N LEU A 161 -6.77 -32.63 5.07
CA LEU A 161 -6.62 -32.87 6.50
C LEU A 161 -7.81 -32.22 7.23
N PRO A 162 -8.75 -33.01 7.78
CA PRO A 162 -9.83 -32.49 8.60
C PRO A 162 -9.26 -32.02 9.95
N HIS A 163 -9.76 -30.88 10.41
CA HIS A 163 -9.77 -30.41 11.80
C HIS A 163 -8.60 -30.77 12.74
N ARG A 164 -7.94 -29.72 13.28
CA ARG A 164 -7.12 -29.71 14.51
C ARG A 164 -5.67 -30.21 14.42
N LEU A 165 -4.84 -29.59 13.58
CA LEU A 165 -3.41 -29.51 13.91
C LEU A 165 -2.90 -28.09 13.72
N THR A 166 -2.21 -27.62 14.75
CA THR A 166 -1.48 -26.35 14.83
C THR A 166 -0.62 -26.18 13.58
N TYR A 167 -1.07 -25.30 12.68
CA TYR A 167 -0.32 -24.93 11.49
C TYR A 167 1.06 -24.44 11.89
N PRO A 168 2.16 -24.93 11.30
CA PRO A 168 3.44 -24.25 11.45
C PRO A 168 3.22 -22.81 11.03
N THR A 169 3.49 -21.90 11.95
CA THR A 169 3.44 -20.44 11.79
C THR A 169 4.14 -20.09 10.49
N CYS A 170 3.39 -19.95 9.39
CA CYS A 170 3.90 -19.41 8.16
C CYS A 170 4.15 -17.93 8.45
N ARG A 171 5.37 -17.62 8.90
CA ARG A 171 5.85 -16.26 9.21
C ARG A 171 6.03 -15.41 7.95
N MET A 172 5.65 -15.93 6.78
CA MET A 172 5.79 -15.28 5.48
C MET A 172 4.62 -14.32 5.32
N SER A 173 4.84 -13.06 5.68
CA SER A 173 3.85 -12.02 5.47
C SER A 173 3.99 -11.46 4.06
N GLU A 174 3.14 -11.94 3.17
CA GLU A 174 2.94 -11.39 1.84
C GLU A 174 1.87 -10.30 1.92
N HIS A 175 2.18 -9.09 1.46
CA HIS A 175 1.34 -7.91 1.66
C HIS A 175 1.30 -7.09 0.38
N THR A 176 0.10 -6.69 -0.05
CA THR A 176 -0.06 -5.75 -1.17
C THR A 176 -0.65 -4.44 -0.66
N ILE A 177 -0.01 -3.33 -1.00
CA ILE A 177 -0.50 -1.98 -0.73
C ILE A 177 -0.85 -1.34 -2.07
N VAL A 178 -2.07 -0.83 -2.20
CA VAL A 178 -2.51 -0.10 -3.40
C VAL A 178 -2.91 1.30 -2.98
N SER A 179 -2.39 2.33 -3.65
CA SER A 179 -2.78 3.72 -3.42
C SER A 179 -3.49 4.28 -4.63
N VAL A 180 -4.63 4.92 -4.43
CA VAL A 180 -5.46 5.54 -5.50
C VAL A 180 -5.95 6.92 -5.09
N ASN A 181 -6.11 7.81 -6.08
CA ASN A 181 -6.68 9.13 -5.85
C ASN A 181 -8.21 9.07 -5.92
N VAL A 182 -8.89 9.82 -5.06
CA VAL A 182 -10.36 9.85 -4.95
C VAL A 182 -10.92 11.28 -5.01
N ASP A 183 -10.21 12.18 -5.69
CA ASP A 183 -10.68 13.54 -5.96
C ASP A 183 -12.03 13.54 -6.68
N GLU A 184 -12.86 14.54 -6.39
CA GLU A 184 -14.23 14.61 -6.90
C GLU A 184 -14.30 14.50 -8.43
N ALA A 185 -13.34 15.11 -9.15
CA ALA A 185 -13.27 15.03 -10.60
C ALA A 185 -13.01 13.60 -11.10
N LEU A 186 -12.17 12.83 -10.42
CA LEU A 186 -11.88 11.43 -10.77
C LEU A 186 -13.06 10.52 -10.42
N MET A 187 -13.72 10.76 -9.28
CA MET A 187 -14.87 9.97 -8.85
C MET A 187 -16.14 10.18 -9.70
N ARG A 188 -16.14 11.17 -10.60
CA ARG A 188 -17.20 11.35 -11.61
C ARG A 188 -17.04 10.42 -12.82
N ASP A 189 -15.84 9.87 -13.02
CA ASP A 189 -15.59 8.85 -14.03
C ASP A 189 -16.07 7.48 -13.51
N GLU A 190 -16.93 6.81 -14.29
CA GLU A 190 -17.58 5.56 -13.87
C GLU A 190 -16.57 4.41 -13.71
N GLU A 191 -15.59 4.30 -14.60
CA GLU A 191 -14.56 3.26 -14.53
C GLU A 191 -13.65 3.46 -13.32
N HIS A 192 -13.24 4.69 -13.06
CA HIS A 192 -12.45 5.05 -11.88
C HIS A 192 -13.22 4.78 -10.58
N ALA A 193 -14.48 5.21 -10.51
CA ALA A 193 -15.32 4.97 -9.33
C ALA A 193 -15.52 3.47 -9.09
N ALA A 194 -15.82 2.69 -10.14
CA ALA A 194 -15.93 1.24 -10.05
C ALA A 194 -14.61 0.60 -9.59
N PHE A 195 -13.47 1.08 -10.08
CA PHE A 195 -12.13 0.62 -9.69
C PHE A 195 -11.89 0.80 -8.19
N VAL A 196 -12.10 2.02 -7.68
CA VAL A 196 -11.91 2.33 -6.25
C VAL A 196 -12.86 1.50 -5.38
N ILE A 197 -14.13 1.37 -5.78
CA ILE A 197 -15.11 0.56 -5.04
C ILE A 197 -14.71 -0.92 -5.03
N GLY A 198 -14.29 -1.47 -6.17
CA GLY A 198 -13.83 -2.85 -6.27
C GLY A 198 -12.60 -3.11 -5.40
N LEU A 199 -11.63 -2.21 -5.40
CA LEU A 199 -10.49 -2.28 -4.48
C LEU A 199 -10.94 -2.25 -3.02
N GLY A 200 -11.93 -1.43 -2.66
CA GLY A 200 -12.50 -1.37 -1.32
C GLY A 200 -13.10 -2.70 -0.86
N HIS A 201 -13.76 -3.44 -1.76
CA HIS A 201 -14.30 -4.77 -1.47
C HIS A 201 -13.21 -5.81 -1.25
N VAL A 202 -12.14 -5.76 -2.04
CA VAL A 202 -11.01 -6.70 -1.95
C VAL A 202 -10.05 -6.33 -0.82
N ALA A 203 -10.06 -5.06 -0.40
CA ALA A 203 -9.21 -4.58 0.68
C ALA A 203 -9.65 -5.16 2.02
N ARG A 204 -8.66 -5.49 2.84
CA ARG A 204 -8.86 -5.82 4.26
C ARG A 204 -8.89 -4.56 5.11
N ARG A 205 -8.08 -3.57 4.74
CA ARG A 205 -7.98 -2.28 5.45
C ARG A 205 -7.96 -1.16 4.43
N VAL A 206 -8.71 -0.11 4.73
CA VAL A 206 -8.74 1.11 3.93
C VAL A 206 -8.26 2.27 4.81
N PHE A 207 -7.27 3.00 4.32
CA PHE A 207 -6.82 4.26 4.90
C PHE A 207 -7.24 5.39 3.97
N GLY A 208 -8.08 6.30 4.46
CA GLY A 208 -8.54 7.47 3.72
C GLY A 208 -7.88 8.74 4.25
N LEU A 209 -7.11 9.43 3.39
CA LEU A 209 -6.55 10.74 3.67
C LEU A 209 -7.41 11.82 3.02
N ARG A 210 -7.80 12.82 3.82
CA ARG A 210 -8.56 13.98 3.36
C ARG A 210 -8.09 15.25 4.03
N GLY A 211 -8.31 16.38 3.36
CA GLY A 211 -8.15 17.70 3.95
C GLY A 211 -9.18 17.97 5.04
N LEU A 212 -8.95 19.03 5.82
CA LEU A 212 -9.92 19.50 6.81
C LEU A 212 -11.11 20.16 6.13
N GLU A 213 -12.33 19.75 6.49
CA GLU A 213 -13.56 20.38 5.99
C GLU A 213 -13.69 21.86 6.42
N THR A 214 -13.05 22.24 7.53
CA THR A 214 -13.07 23.60 8.08
C THR A 214 -12.05 24.53 7.42
N GLY A 215 -11.26 24.04 6.44
CA GLY A 215 -10.19 24.79 5.80
C GLY A 215 -8.80 24.55 6.42
N VAL A 216 -7.82 25.37 6.02
CA VAL A 216 -6.39 25.16 6.35
C VAL A 216 -6.09 25.52 7.81
N ALA A 217 -5.31 24.68 8.48
CA ALA A 217 -4.77 24.93 9.81
C ALA A 217 -3.22 24.89 9.78
N ARG A 218 -2.58 25.68 10.65
CA ARG A 218 -1.11 25.77 10.69
C ARG A 218 -0.46 24.47 11.19
N ASP A 219 -1.10 23.80 12.14
CA ASP A 219 -0.51 22.65 12.86
C ASP A 219 -1.25 21.34 12.56
N VAL A 220 -2.10 21.32 11.54
CA VAL A 220 -2.86 20.13 11.11
C VAL A 220 -2.94 20.14 9.59
N SER A 221 -2.42 19.09 8.96
CA SER A 221 -2.46 18.92 7.50
C SER A 221 -3.76 18.29 7.03
N GLY A 222 -4.31 17.35 7.80
CA GLY A 222 -5.56 16.70 7.43
C GLY A 222 -6.03 15.64 8.41
N VAL A 223 -7.00 14.85 7.95
CA VAL A 223 -7.59 13.72 8.66
C VAL A 223 -7.18 12.42 7.98
N LEU A 224 -6.78 11.44 8.78
CA LEU A 224 -6.59 10.06 8.37
C LEU A 224 -7.69 9.22 9.01
N ARG A 225 -8.50 8.58 8.17
CA ARG A 225 -9.53 7.62 8.58
C ARG A 225 -9.07 6.20 8.27
N ILE A 226 -9.23 5.29 9.23
CA ILE A 226 -8.84 3.89 9.12
C ILE A 226 -10.10 3.05 9.28
N THR A 227 -10.44 2.26 8.27
CA THR A 227 -11.60 1.35 8.31
C THR A 227 -11.18 -0.06 7.92
N THR A 228 -11.96 -1.04 8.36
CA THR A 228 -11.94 -2.39 7.76
C THR A 228 -12.50 -2.28 6.34
N GLY A 229 -11.91 -3.01 5.39
CA GLY A 229 -12.43 -3.12 4.03
C GLY A 229 -13.42 -4.28 3.88
N GLY A 230 -13.89 -4.54 2.67
CA GLY A 230 -14.92 -5.55 2.41
C GLY A 230 -14.47 -7.01 2.52
N ALA A 231 -13.16 -7.27 2.62
CA ALA A 231 -12.64 -8.62 2.64
C ALA A 231 -12.76 -9.35 4.01
N GLU A 232 -13.09 -8.63 5.09
CA GLU A 232 -13.43 -9.25 6.38
C GLU A 232 -14.92 -9.15 6.69
N GLU A 233 -15.57 -10.31 6.85
CA GLU A 233 -16.90 -10.40 7.48
C GLU A 233 -16.72 -10.39 9.00
N GLY A 234 -16.75 -9.21 9.61
CA GLY A 234 -16.61 -9.05 11.06
C GLY A 234 -16.64 -7.59 11.50
N ASP A 235 -17.13 -7.38 12.72
CA ASP A 235 -17.46 -6.11 13.40
C ASP A 235 -17.19 -4.83 12.59
N VAL A 236 -18.27 -4.20 12.13
CA VAL A 236 -18.26 -2.89 11.44
C VAL A 236 -17.97 -1.82 12.49
N ASP A 237 -16.76 -1.82 13.04
CA ASP A 237 -16.30 -0.71 13.87
C ASP A 237 -16.27 0.53 12.97
N GLY A 238 -16.83 1.64 13.45
CA GLY A 238 -17.15 2.85 12.67
C GLY A 238 -15.94 3.55 11.99
N GLY A 239 -14.76 2.97 12.15
CA GLY A 239 -13.48 3.46 11.69
C GLY A 239 -12.83 4.36 12.73
N LYS A 240 -11.50 4.33 12.79
CA LYS A 240 -10.71 5.25 13.60
C LYS A 240 -10.38 6.49 12.78
N GLU A 241 -10.72 7.67 13.29
CA GLU A 241 -10.26 8.94 12.72
C GLU A 241 -9.19 9.58 13.61
N VAL A 242 -8.11 10.03 12.98
CA VAL A 242 -6.99 10.73 13.62
C VAL A 242 -6.57 11.93 12.77
N LEU A 243 -5.91 12.89 13.39
CA LEU A 243 -5.33 14.05 12.71
C LEU A 243 -3.87 13.76 12.39
N TYR A 244 -3.39 14.31 11.27
CA TYR A 244 -1.97 14.25 10.94
C TYR A 244 -1.42 15.63 10.56
N PHE A 245 -0.13 15.80 10.79
CA PHE A 245 0.62 16.99 10.42
C PHE A 245 1.92 16.59 9.72
N VAL A 246 2.15 17.13 8.53
CA VAL A 246 3.38 17.00 7.76
C VAL A 246 4.23 18.24 7.98
N GLY A 247 5.36 18.09 8.67
CA GLY A 247 6.29 19.18 8.93
C GLY A 247 7.21 19.48 7.74
N ASP A 248 7.89 20.63 7.80
CA ASP A 248 8.77 21.13 6.73
C ASP A 248 9.93 20.18 6.37
N GLY A 249 10.30 19.28 7.28
CA GLY A 249 11.32 18.24 7.07
C GLY A 249 10.81 16.93 6.45
N GLY A 250 9.51 16.84 6.13
CA GLY A 250 8.87 15.60 5.67
C GLY A 250 8.55 14.60 6.79
N GLY A 251 8.79 14.98 8.05
CA GLY A 251 8.34 14.21 9.21
C GLY A 251 6.82 14.32 9.37
N VAL A 252 6.17 13.21 9.68
CA VAL A 252 4.73 13.16 9.89
C VAL A 252 4.40 12.75 11.32
N GLU A 253 3.55 13.53 11.95
CA GLU A 253 3.02 13.26 13.28
C GLU A 253 1.52 12.99 13.18
N VAL A 254 1.06 11.96 13.91
CA VAL A 254 -0.35 11.55 13.94
C VAL A 254 -0.84 11.46 15.37
N PHE A 255 -2.00 12.08 15.64
CA PHE A 255 -2.50 12.33 16.99
C PHE A 255 -4.04 12.32 17.02
N GLU A 256 -4.62 12.12 18.20
CA GLU A 256 -6.07 12.14 18.36
C GLU A 256 -6.63 13.58 18.40
N ARG A 257 -7.90 13.75 18.03
CA ARG A 257 -8.56 15.05 18.15
C ARG A 257 -8.67 15.43 19.63
N GLY A 258 -8.13 16.60 19.98
CA GLY A 258 -8.13 17.10 21.36
C GLY A 258 -6.87 16.76 22.15
N GLU A 259 -5.92 16.01 21.56
CA GLU A 259 -4.60 15.80 22.13
C GLU A 259 -3.80 17.10 22.10
N VAL A 260 -3.31 17.56 23.26
CA VAL A 260 -2.49 18.77 23.37
C VAL A 260 -1.06 18.43 22.96
N ARG A 261 -0.62 18.96 21.81
CA ARG A 261 0.76 18.81 21.36
C ARG A 261 1.66 19.63 22.27
N GLY A 262 2.59 18.97 22.97
CA GLY A 262 3.64 19.64 23.73
C GLY A 262 4.52 20.45 22.76
N ARG A 263 4.67 21.75 23.03
CA ARG A 263 5.57 22.64 22.30
C ARG A 263 7.02 22.22 22.42
#